data_AF-A0A094K039-F1
#
_entry.id   AF-A0A094K039-F1
#
_cell.length_a   1.000
_cell.length_b   1.000
_cell.length_c   1.000
_cell.angle_alpha   90.00
_cell.angle_beta   90.00
_cell.angle_gamma   90.00
#
_symmetry.space_group_name_H-M   'P 1'
#
loop_
_entity.id
_entity.type
_entity.pdbx_description
1 polymer ?
#
loop_
_entity_poly.entity_id
_entity_poly.type
_entity_poly.pdbx_seq_one_letter_code
_entity_poly.pdbx_strand_id
1 'polypeptide(L)'
;LSLSALALKLTKLTLLTLVGAPAYALLTNSSSPSETARIKAWSIALDAQLVGGDAHVSRARLTLTLLASATLPATPARLMLQALHIRILLHGTPFPLSPTLAAHLARKKWTAARALQRITDALSAPDTDVSAEPLPAHLLALLAQDADAVLTDAAISAAHALTYNTPPLPADDRAIRSPLDALSATFSSATLHTALESSLLPSFSSPSPTLTTALSTALTTAPPGSTPRLRALTSLSLFPSTPASRASNLAAALAEAAARDPVPELDPAIVAPKTLLLRTSTGDVPADVNLALACASALQRLGEPITKLRALVDIEGLAKPESVLGFAGCYAVLRALRGRGGESVVASKALETLAGSLRVGIGGPGGEEVEKGVREGVVGVCVGVVRACVVVGGGEEVDAGYGSMSD
;
A
#
# COMPACT_ATOMS: atom_id res chain seq x y z
N LEU A 1 -37.66 15.71 -12.67
CA LEU A 1 -36.72 14.81 -13.39
C LEU A 1 -36.09 13.75 -12.49
N SER A 2 -35.58 14.10 -11.30
CA SER A 2 -34.94 13.13 -10.38
C SER A 2 -35.90 12.07 -9.82
N LEU A 3 -37.11 12.46 -9.40
CA LEU A 3 -38.06 11.55 -8.74
C LEU A 3 -38.69 10.55 -9.71
N SER A 4 -39.01 10.98 -10.93
CA SER A 4 -39.50 10.09 -12.00
C SER A 4 -38.42 9.10 -12.47
N ALA A 5 -37.16 9.55 -12.58
CA ALA A 5 -36.04 8.66 -12.90
C ALA A 5 -35.78 7.64 -11.78
N LEU A 6 -35.88 8.07 -10.51
CA LEU A 6 -35.77 7.18 -9.36
C LEU A 6 -36.89 6.15 -9.34
N ALA A 7 -38.14 6.59 -9.51
CA ALA A 7 -39.31 5.71 -9.58
C ALA A 7 -39.16 4.67 -10.70
N LEU A 8 -38.74 5.07 -11.89
CA LEU A 8 -38.49 4.17 -13.03
C LEU A 8 -37.38 3.15 -12.73
N LYS A 9 -36.30 3.57 -12.07
CA LYS A 9 -35.21 2.65 -11.70
C LYS A 9 -35.65 1.67 -10.63
N LEU A 10 -36.45 2.13 -9.67
CA LEU A 10 -37.01 1.28 -8.62
C LEU A 10 -37.99 0.27 -9.22
N THR A 11 -38.90 0.67 -10.11
CA THR A 11 -39.83 -0.25 -10.77
C THR A 11 -39.10 -1.28 -11.63
N LYS A 12 -38.05 -0.87 -12.35
CA LYS A 12 -37.18 -1.78 -13.10
C LYS A 12 -36.50 -2.79 -12.17
N LEU A 13 -35.94 -2.31 -11.05
CA LEU A 13 -35.28 -3.17 -10.07
C LEU A 13 -36.27 -4.17 -9.46
N THR A 14 -37.46 -3.73 -9.06
CA THR A 14 -38.50 -4.62 -8.52
C THR A 14 -38.92 -5.68 -9.54
N LEU A 15 -39.07 -5.32 -10.82
CA LEU A 15 -39.43 -6.27 -11.86
C LEU A 15 -38.32 -7.30 -12.11
N LEU A 16 -37.06 -6.86 -12.14
CA LEU A 16 -35.90 -7.74 -12.24
C LEU A 16 -35.79 -8.70 -11.05
N THR A 17 -36.07 -8.24 -9.84
CA THR A 17 -36.05 -9.10 -8.64
C THR A 17 -37.20 -10.09 -8.61
N LEU A 18 -38.37 -9.73 -9.17
CA LEU A 18 -39.58 -10.57 -9.12
C LEU A 18 -39.59 -11.63 -10.21
N VAL A 19 -39.22 -11.27 -11.44
CA VAL A 19 -39.33 -12.16 -12.62
C VAL A 19 -37.98 -12.82 -12.97
N GLY A 20 -36.86 -12.26 -12.49
CA GLY A 20 -35.52 -12.71 -12.82
C GLY A 20 -34.97 -12.13 -14.12
N ALA A 21 -33.64 -12.08 -14.23
CA ALA A 21 -32.93 -11.53 -15.39
C ALA A 21 -33.30 -12.16 -16.75
N PRO A 22 -33.38 -13.51 -16.90
CA PRO A 22 -33.67 -14.10 -18.21
C PRO A 22 -35.10 -13.82 -18.69
N ALA A 23 -36.08 -13.88 -17.78
CA ALA A 23 -37.47 -13.58 -18.12
C ALA A 23 -37.70 -12.07 -18.37
N TYR A 24 -36.99 -11.19 -17.66
CA TYR A 24 -37.02 -9.75 -17.94
C TYR A 24 -36.45 -9.42 -19.33
N ALA A 25 -35.34 -10.06 -19.73
CA ALA A 25 -34.76 -9.89 -21.06
C ALA A 25 -35.72 -10.34 -22.18
N LEU A 26 -36.44 -11.45 -21.94
CA LEU A 26 -37.47 -11.95 -22.84
C LEU A 26 -38.66 -10.99 -22.93
N LEU A 27 -39.16 -10.48 -21.79
CA LEU A 27 -40.26 -9.51 -21.74
C LEU A 27 -39.93 -8.16 -22.38
N THR A 28 -38.67 -7.74 -22.33
CA THR A 28 -38.23 -6.43 -22.87
C THR A 28 -37.67 -6.51 -24.28
N ASN A 29 -37.63 -7.71 -24.88
CA ASN A 29 -37.04 -7.97 -26.19
C ASN A 29 -35.65 -7.32 -26.36
N SER A 30 -34.84 -7.36 -25.30
CA SER A 30 -33.52 -6.75 -25.29
C SER A 30 -32.53 -7.62 -26.07
N SER A 31 -31.93 -7.08 -27.13
CA SER A 31 -30.90 -7.79 -27.91
C SER A 31 -29.59 -7.90 -27.12
N SER A 32 -28.88 -9.03 -27.25
CA SER A 32 -27.60 -9.27 -26.57
C SER A 32 -26.53 -8.19 -26.81
N PRO A 33 -26.29 -7.64 -28.02
CA PRO A 33 -25.26 -6.62 -28.21
C PRO A 33 -25.60 -5.27 -27.55
N SER A 34 -26.87 -4.88 -27.55
CA SER A 34 -27.33 -3.65 -26.88
C SER A 34 -27.19 -3.76 -25.36
N GLU A 35 -27.44 -4.95 -24.81
CA GLU A 35 -27.33 -5.20 -23.38
C GLU A 35 -25.87 -5.20 -22.92
N THR A 36 -24.96 -5.83 -23.67
CA THR A 36 -23.51 -5.78 -23.40
C THR A 36 -22.97 -4.35 -23.45
N ALA A 37 -23.35 -3.57 -24.48
CA ALA A 37 -22.97 -2.17 -24.58
C ALA A 37 -23.48 -1.34 -23.39
N ARG A 38 -24.73 -1.59 -22.97
CA ARG A 38 -25.32 -0.97 -21.77
C ARG A 38 -24.54 -1.33 -20.51
N ILE A 39 -24.24 -2.61 -20.30
CA ILE A 39 -23.48 -3.08 -19.13
C ILE A 39 -22.11 -2.39 -19.08
N LYS A 40 -21.40 -2.33 -20.20
CA LYS A 40 -20.08 -1.68 -20.30
C LYS A 40 -20.15 -0.17 -20.08
N ALA A 41 -21.15 0.50 -20.65
CA ALA A 41 -21.34 1.94 -20.46
C ALA A 41 -21.59 2.29 -18.98
N TRP A 42 -22.40 1.48 -18.28
CA TRP A 42 -22.66 1.69 -16.86
C TRP A 42 -21.45 1.36 -15.98
N SER A 43 -20.64 0.35 -16.30
CA SER A 43 -19.42 0.06 -15.53
C SER A 43 -18.42 1.22 -15.64
N ILE A 44 -18.19 1.73 -16.86
CA ILE A 44 -17.32 2.89 -17.09
C ILE A 44 -17.85 4.13 -16.36
N ALA A 45 -19.16 4.39 -16.43
CA ALA A 45 -19.76 5.54 -15.75
C ALA A 45 -19.64 5.46 -14.22
N LEU A 46 -19.80 4.26 -13.64
CA LEU A 46 -19.64 4.03 -12.20
C LEU A 46 -18.19 4.25 -11.76
N ASP A 47 -17.24 3.69 -12.50
CA ASP A 47 -15.82 3.85 -12.19
C ASP A 47 -15.40 5.32 -12.31
N ALA A 48 -15.76 5.99 -13.41
CA ALA A 48 -15.46 7.40 -13.61
C ALA A 48 -16.03 8.30 -12.49
N GLN A 49 -17.25 8.04 -12.03
CA GLN A 49 -17.84 8.79 -10.92
C GLN A 49 -17.09 8.60 -9.61
N LEU A 50 -16.76 7.35 -9.28
CA LEU A 50 -16.10 7.03 -8.01
C LEU A 50 -14.61 7.37 -8.02
N VAL A 51 -14.00 7.60 -9.19
CA VAL A 51 -12.62 8.12 -9.33
C VAL A 51 -12.53 9.65 -9.43
N GLY A 52 -13.66 10.37 -9.28
CA GLY A 52 -13.66 11.85 -9.37
C GLY A 52 -13.65 12.39 -10.80
N GLY A 53 -13.86 11.56 -11.81
CA GLY A 53 -13.98 11.96 -13.21
C GLY A 53 -15.31 12.67 -13.56
N ASP A 54 -16.29 12.71 -12.64
CA ASP A 54 -17.55 13.43 -12.82
C ASP A 54 -17.53 14.78 -12.11
N ALA A 55 -17.32 15.86 -12.87
CA ALA A 55 -17.28 17.23 -12.34
C ALA A 55 -18.59 17.69 -11.67
N HIS A 56 -19.71 16.98 -11.90
CA HIS A 56 -21.02 17.28 -11.33
C HIS A 56 -21.52 16.18 -10.40
N VAL A 57 -20.59 15.46 -9.76
CA VAL A 57 -20.91 14.45 -8.76
C VAL A 57 -21.76 15.05 -7.63
N SER A 58 -22.80 14.33 -7.26
CA SER A 58 -23.69 14.69 -6.15
C SER A 58 -24.29 13.43 -5.54
N ARG A 59 -24.72 13.50 -4.27
CA ARG A 59 -25.38 12.36 -3.59
C ARG A 59 -26.61 11.84 -4.35
N ALA A 60 -27.37 12.73 -4.99
CA ALA A 60 -28.50 12.33 -5.82
C ALA A 60 -28.05 11.50 -7.04
N ARG A 61 -26.97 11.93 -7.70
CA ARG A 61 -26.39 11.21 -8.85
C ARG A 61 -25.81 9.87 -8.43
N LEU A 62 -25.05 9.81 -7.34
CA LEU A 62 -24.52 8.57 -6.76
C LEU A 62 -25.65 7.59 -6.39
N THR A 63 -26.72 8.08 -5.76
CA THR A 63 -27.92 7.25 -5.49
C THR A 63 -28.49 6.64 -6.78
N LEU A 64 -28.65 7.44 -7.83
CA LEU A 64 -29.19 6.96 -9.12
C LEU A 64 -28.27 5.94 -9.79
N THR A 65 -26.95 6.14 -9.72
CA THR A 65 -25.99 5.21 -10.32
C THR A 65 -25.83 3.94 -9.50
N LEU A 66 -25.93 4.01 -8.18
CA LEU A 66 -26.04 2.83 -7.31
C LEU A 66 -27.29 1.99 -7.66
N LEU A 67 -28.46 2.62 -7.78
CA LEU A 67 -29.70 1.94 -8.19
C LEU A 67 -29.59 1.34 -9.60
N ALA A 68 -29.01 2.08 -10.55
CA ALA A 68 -28.78 1.58 -11.90
C ALA A 68 -27.84 0.36 -11.89
N SER A 69 -26.77 0.39 -11.10
CA SER A 69 -25.84 -0.73 -10.97
C SER A 69 -26.52 -2.01 -10.48
N ALA A 70 -27.54 -1.88 -9.63
CA ALA A 70 -28.31 -3.00 -9.09
C ALA A 70 -29.28 -3.62 -10.11
N THR A 71 -29.50 -2.96 -11.26
CA THR A 71 -30.28 -3.51 -12.39
C THR A 71 -29.42 -4.27 -13.41
N LEU A 72 -28.11 -4.34 -13.20
CA LEU A 72 -27.18 -5.06 -14.07
C LEU A 72 -26.91 -6.47 -13.49
N PRO A 73 -26.45 -7.45 -14.30
CA PRO A 73 -26.10 -8.79 -13.82
C PRO A 73 -25.14 -8.77 -12.62
N ALA A 74 -25.30 -9.66 -11.65
CA ALA A 74 -24.36 -9.68 -10.52
C ALA A 74 -23.01 -10.25 -10.97
N THR A 75 -21.92 -9.53 -10.67
CA THR A 75 -20.55 -10.04 -10.76
C THR A 75 -19.82 -9.74 -9.45
N PRO A 76 -18.78 -10.51 -9.08
CA PRO A 76 -18.01 -10.25 -7.86
C PRO A 76 -17.50 -8.81 -7.78
N ALA A 77 -16.88 -8.31 -8.86
CA ALA A 77 -16.42 -6.92 -8.99
C ALA A 77 -17.54 -5.91 -8.73
N ARG A 78 -18.72 -6.10 -9.36
CA ARG A 78 -19.85 -5.18 -9.23
C ARG A 78 -20.40 -5.14 -7.81
N LEU A 79 -20.45 -6.29 -7.14
CA LEU A 79 -20.90 -6.37 -5.75
C LEU A 79 -19.89 -5.72 -4.78
N MET A 80 -18.58 -5.88 -5.02
CA MET A 80 -17.54 -5.14 -4.29
C MET A 80 -17.68 -3.63 -4.50
N LEU A 81 -17.87 -3.19 -5.75
CA LEU A 81 -18.03 -1.77 -6.08
C LEU A 81 -19.31 -1.19 -5.45
N GLN A 82 -20.41 -1.95 -5.44
CA GLN A 82 -21.63 -1.56 -4.72
C GLN A 82 -21.39 -1.39 -3.22
N ALA A 83 -20.59 -2.27 -2.60
CA ALA A 83 -20.26 -2.14 -1.18
C ALA A 83 -19.49 -0.84 -0.89
N LEU A 84 -18.47 -0.54 -1.70
CA LEU A 84 -17.70 0.71 -1.62
C LEU A 84 -18.60 1.93 -1.86
N HIS A 85 -19.42 1.90 -2.90
CA HIS A 85 -20.35 2.99 -3.26
C HIS A 85 -21.33 3.28 -2.12
N ILE A 86 -21.92 2.27 -1.49
CA ILE A 86 -22.81 2.45 -0.33
C ILE A 86 -22.11 3.20 0.80
N ARG A 87 -20.85 2.83 1.10
CA ARG A 87 -20.08 3.49 2.16
C ARG A 87 -19.77 4.95 1.83
N ILE A 88 -19.37 5.24 0.59
CA ILE A 88 -19.10 6.61 0.13
C ILE A 88 -20.38 7.46 0.17
N LEU A 89 -21.50 6.92 -0.34
CA LEU A 89 -22.77 7.65 -0.42
C LEU A 89 -23.28 8.10 0.96
N LEU A 90 -23.15 7.22 1.95
CA LEU A 90 -23.64 7.45 3.31
C LEU A 90 -22.60 8.11 4.23
N HIS A 91 -21.36 8.30 3.76
CA HIS A 91 -20.32 8.98 4.49
C HIS A 91 -20.67 10.46 4.75
N GLY A 92 -20.47 10.90 6.00
CA GLY A 92 -20.74 12.27 6.43
C GLY A 92 -22.20 12.70 6.29
N THR A 93 -23.16 11.76 6.20
CA THR A 93 -24.58 12.12 6.17
C THR A 93 -25.07 12.48 7.59
N PRO A 94 -25.94 13.49 7.74
CA PRO A 94 -26.36 14.02 9.05
C PRO A 94 -27.26 13.05 9.84
N PHE A 95 -27.50 11.85 9.34
CA PHE A 95 -28.38 10.86 9.97
C PHE A 95 -27.57 9.98 10.93
N PRO A 96 -27.94 9.88 12.23
CA PRO A 96 -27.10 9.23 13.25
C PRO A 96 -26.91 7.72 13.02
N LEU A 97 -27.86 7.06 12.35
CA LEU A 97 -27.78 5.63 12.00
C LEU A 97 -27.13 5.36 10.63
N SER A 98 -26.69 6.41 9.93
CA SER A 98 -26.07 6.24 8.62
C SER A 98 -24.80 5.39 8.61
N PRO A 99 -23.83 5.50 9.54
CA PRO A 99 -22.60 4.72 9.45
C PRO A 99 -22.86 3.23 9.71
N THR A 100 -23.72 2.91 10.68
CA THR A 100 -24.08 1.52 11.01
C THR A 100 -24.87 0.86 9.90
N LEU A 101 -25.85 1.58 9.31
CA LEU A 101 -26.59 1.12 8.14
C LEU A 101 -25.65 0.91 6.94
N ALA A 102 -24.75 1.87 6.67
CA ALA A 102 -23.80 1.79 5.57
C ALA A 102 -22.88 0.59 5.72
N ALA A 103 -22.32 0.36 6.91
CA ALA A 103 -21.49 -0.79 7.21
C ALA A 103 -22.26 -2.10 7.01
N HIS A 104 -23.49 -2.19 7.52
CA HIS A 104 -24.32 -3.39 7.37
C HIS A 104 -24.63 -3.72 5.90
N LEU A 105 -25.08 -2.72 5.13
CA LEU A 105 -25.42 -2.90 3.72
C LEU A 105 -24.19 -3.22 2.87
N ALA A 106 -23.07 -2.54 3.12
CA ALA A 106 -21.81 -2.81 2.44
C ALA A 106 -21.28 -4.21 2.75
N ARG A 107 -21.31 -4.64 4.02
CA ARG A 107 -20.94 -6.00 4.42
C ARG A 107 -21.79 -7.05 3.72
N LYS A 108 -23.11 -6.83 3.62
CA LYS A 108 -24.01 -7.73 2.87
C LYS A 108 -23.60 -7.87 1.41
N LYS A 109 -23.24 -6.76 0.74
CA LYS A 109 -22.78 -6.78 -0.65
C LYS A 109 -21.41 -7.44 -0.81
N TRP A 110 -20.47 -7.18 0.08
CA TRP A 110 -19.15 -7.80 0.08
C TRP A 110 -19.22 -9.32 0.29
N THR A 111 -20.02 -9.76 1.26
CA THR A 111 -20.25 -11.20 1.51
C THR A 111 -20.92 -11.87 0.31
N ALA A 112 -21.88 -11.21 -0.34
CA ALA A 112 -22.48 -11.71 -1.58
C ALA A 112 -21.46 -11.82 -2.72
N ALA A 113 -20.54 -10.86 -2.85
CA ALA A 113 -19.44 -10.92 -3.83
C ALA A 113 -18.56 -12.16 -3.59
N ARG A 114 -18.20 -12.41 -2.32
CA ARG A 114 -17.37 -13.56 -1.93
C ARG A 114 -18.09 -14.90 -2.16
N ALA A 115 -19.39 -14.96 -1.87
CA ALA A 115 -20.19 -16.16 -2.15
C ALA A 115 -20.27 -16.43 -3.67
N LEU A 116 -20.50 -15.39 -4.47
CA LEU A 116 -20.57 -15.52 -5.92
C LEU A 116 -19.22 -15.95 -6.54
N GLN A 117 -18.10 -15.41 -6.03
CA GLN A 117 -16.78 -15.84 -6.48
C GLN A 117 -16.55 -17.34 -6.22
N ARG A 118 -16.88 -17.84 -5.02
CA ARG A 118 -16.73 -19.27 -4.70
C ARG A 118 -17.58 -20.17 -5.58
N ILE A 119 -18.80 -19.74 -5.92
CA ILE A 119 -19.67 -20.46 -6.85
C ILE A 119 -19.02 -20.49 -8.23
N THR A 120 -18.48 -19.36 -8.69
CA THR A 120 -17.80 -19.25 -9.99
C THR A 120 -16.57 -20.17 -10.06
N ASP A 121 -15.76 -20.20 -9.00
CA ASP A 121 -14.58 -21.06 -8.90
C ASP A 121 -14.96 -22.55 -8.92
N ALA A 122 -16.04 -22.92 -8.23
CA ALA A 122 -16.54 -24.30 -8.16
C ALA A 122 -17.18 -24.81 -9.46
N LEU A 123 -17.62 -23.91 -10.35
CA LEU A 123 -18.36 -24.22 -11.56
C LEU A 123 -17.51 -24.22 -12.85
N SER A 124 -16.19 -24.01 -12.78
CA SER A 124 -15.32 -24.06 -13.96
C SER A 124 -15.43 -25.46 -14.62
N ALA A 125 -16.00 -25.69 -15.82
CA ALA A 125 -16.32 -24.83 -16.96
C ALA A 125 -17.78 -25.01 -17.45
N PRO A 126 -18.38 -23.97 -18.07
CA PRO A 126 -18.58 -24.08 -19.53
C PRO A 126 -18.34 -22.77 -20.30
N ASP A 127 -18.05 -22.94 -21.59
CA ASP A 127 -17.77 -21.97 -22.67
C ASP A 127 -18.89 -20.93 -22.96
N THR A 128 -19.79 -20.58 -22.03
CA THR A 128 -21.08 -19.97 -22.43
C THR A 128 -21.48 -18.61 -21.85
N ASP A 129 -20.69 -17.91 -21.03
CA ASP A 129 -21.06 -16.54 -20.63
C ASP A 129 -19.93 -15.51 -20.81
N VAL A 130 -19.95 -14.87 -21.98
CA VAL A 130 -19.08 -13.76 -22.43
C VAL A 130 -19.19 -12.49 -21.54
N SER A 131 -20.03 -12.47 -20.50
CA SER A 131 -20.41 -11.24 -19.80
C SER A 131 -19.67 -10.96 -18.48
N ALA A 132 -18.88 -11.88 -17.93
CA ALA A 132 -18.17 -11.65 -16.67
C ALA A 132 -16.66 -11.76 -16.86
N GLU A 133 -15.99 -10.61 -17.00
CA GLU A 133 -14.53 -10.55 -16.95
C GLU A 133 -14.04 -11.11 -15.61
N PRO A 134 -13.08 -12.05 -15.60
CA PRO A 134 -12.57 -12.65 -14.37
C PRO A 134 -11.95 -11.57 -13.48
N LEU A 135 -12.14 -11.71 -12.17
CA LEU A 135 -11.61 -10.74 -11.22
C LEU A 135 -10.07 -10.83 -11.19
N PRO A 136 -9.34 -9.70 -11.32
CA PRO A 136 -7.89 -9.68 -11.20
C PRO A 136 -7.37 -10.29 -9.89
N ALA A 137 -6.18 -10.87 -9.92
CA ALA A 137 -5.60 -11.59 -8.79
C ALA A 137 -5.51 -10.76 -7.49
N HIS A 138 -5.17 -9.48 -7.59
CA HIS A 138 -5.07 -8.60 -6.41
C HIS A 138 -6.44 -8.26 -5.81
N LEU A 139 -7.48 -8.16 -6.64
CA LEU A 139 -8.85 -7.96 -6.19
C LEU A 139 -9.45 -9.25 -5.62
N LEU A 140 -9.04 -10.42 -6.10
CA LEU A 140 -9.36 -11.71 -5.46
C LEU A 140 -8.75 -11.79 -4.06
N ALA A 141 -7.47 -11.41 -3.92
CA ALA A 141 -6.80 -11.35 -2.62
C ALA A 141 -7.48 -10.34 -1.68
N LEU A 142 -7.95 -9.19 -2.21
CA LEU A 142 -8.69 -8.20 -1.44
C LEU A 142 -10.06 -8.74 -1.00
N LEU A 143 -10.81 -9.40 -1.90
CA LEU A 143 -12.13 -9.97 -1.61
C LEU A 143 -12.08 -11.05 -0.52
N ALA A 144 -10.95 -11.76 -0.41
CA ALA A 144 -10.70 -12.71 0.67
C ALA A 144 -10.65 -12.04 2.05
N GLN A 145 -10.24 -10.77 2.13
CA GLN A 145 -10.17 -10.00 3.38
C GLN A 145 -11.55 -9.54 3.85
N ASP A 146 -11.71 -9.43 5.17
CA ASP A 146 -12.97 -9.02 5.79
C ASP A 146 -13.41 -7.61 5.40
N ALA A 147 -14.73 -7.45 5.21
CA ALA A 147 -15.31 -6.21 4.71
C ALA A 147 -14.99 -5.02 5.62
N ASP A 148 -14.97 -5.21 6.95
CA ASP A 148 -14.69 -4.14 7.91
C ASP A 148 -13.19 -3.80 7.97
N ALA A 149 -12.32 -4.76 7.68
CA ALA A 149 -10.88 -4.55 7.59
C ALA A 149 -10.48 -3.81 6.30
N VAL A 150 -11.23 -4.02 5.21
CA VAL A 150 -11.00 -3.33 3.93
C VAL A 150 -11.68 -1.96 3.89
N LEU A 151 -12.95 -1.89 4.29
CA LEU A 151 -13.76 -0.68 4.26
C LEU A 151 -13.64 0.07 5.60
N THR A 152 -12.43 0.43 6.00
CA THR A 152 -12.18 1.25 7.20
C THR A 152 -12.64 2.68 6.97
N ASP A 153 -12.91 3.43 8.04
CA ASP A 153 -13.35 4.82 7.89
C ASP A 153 -12.29 5.70 7.23
N ALA A 154 -11.00 5.41 7.44
CA ALA A 154 -9.90 6.07 6.74
C ALA A 154 -9.94 5.79 5.22
N ALA A 155 -10.13 4.52 4.83
CA ALA A 155 -10.25 4.15 3.41
C ALA A 155 -11.48 4.77 2.75
N ILE A 156 -12.61 4.80 3.46
CA ILE A 156 -13.83 5.44 2.96
C ILE A 156 -13.69 6.96 2.87
N SER A 157 -13.01 7.59 3.83
CA SER A 157 -12.71 9.03 3.79
C SER A 157 -11.85 9.38 2.57
N ALA A 158 -10.78 8.61 2.31
CA ALA A 158 -9.93 8.79 1.12
C ALA A 158 -10.72 8.56 -0.19
N ALA A 159 -11.54 7.51 -0.25
CA ALA A 159 -12.38 7.24 -1.42
C ALA A 159 -13.45 8.32 -1.63
N HIS A 160 -14.03 8.85 -0.55
CA HIS A 160 -14.96 9.99 -0.60
C HIS A 160 -14.25 11.25 -1.09
N ALA A 161 -13.05 11.53 -0.57
CA ALA A 161 -12.23 12.66 -0.98
C ALA A 161 -11.93 12.62 -2.49
N LEU A 162 -11.54 11.45 -2.98
CA LEU A 162 -11.29 11.20 -4.39
C LEU A 162 -12.58 11.25 -5.24
N THR A 163 -13.71 10.72 -4.76
CA THR A 163 -15.00 10.80 -5.46
C THR A 163 -15.48 12.25 -5.66
N TYR A 164 -15.30 13.11 -4.65
CA TYR A 164 -15.75 14.50 -4.67
C TYR A 164 -14.65 15.50 -5.04
N ASN A 165 -13.45 15.04 -5.40
CA ASN A 165 -12.26 15.86 -5.64
C ASN A 165 -11.96 16.84 -4.49
N THR A 166 -12.19 16.44 -3.24
CA THR A 166 -11.94 17.28 -2.06
C THR A 166 -10.57 16.96 -1.46
N PRO A 167 -9.69 17.95 -1.23
CA PRO A 167 -8.38 17.70 -0.64
C PRO A 167 -8.47 17.23 0.82
N PRO A 168 -7.50 16.45 1.31
CA PRO A 168 -6.34 15.94 0.58
C PRO A 168 -6.73 14.80 -0.37
N LEU A 169 -6.27 14.89 -1.63
CA LEU A 169 -6.40 13.79 -2.58
C LEU A 169 -5.29 12.76 -2.32
N PRO A 170 -5.57 11.46 -2.51
CA PRO A 170 -4.51 10.46 -2.47
C PRO A 170 -3.46 10.77 -3.53
N ALA A 171 -2.21 10.36 -3.28
CA ALA A 171 -1.11 10.54 -4.22
C ALA A 171 -1.46 9.90 -5.58
N ASP A 172 -1.14 10.61 -6.66
CA ASP A 172 -1.41 10.14 -8.02
C ASP A 172 -0.52 8.94 -8.34
N ASP A 173 -1.14 7.83 -8.73
CA ASP A 173 -0.48 6.58 -9.08
C ASP A 173 -1.09 6.05 -10.37
N ARG A 174 -0.33 6.14 -11.46
CA ARG A 174 -0.77 5.78 -12.81
C ARG A 174 -1.20 4.31 -12.95
N ALA A 175 -0.76 3.45 -12.04
CA ALA A 175 -1.15 2.04 -12.07
C ALA A 175 -2.56 1.80 -11.50
N ILE A 176 -3.11 2.76 -10.76
CA ILE A 176 -4.47 2.70 -10.22
C ILE A 176 -5.46 3.09 -11.33
N ARG A 177 -6.25 2.12 -11.81
CA ARG A 177 -7.14 2.31 -12.97
C ARG A 177 -8.62 2.24 -12.64
N SER A 178 -8.96 1.86 -11.41
CA SER A 178 -10.35 1.70 -10.96
C SER A 178 -10.53 2.07 -9.48
N PRO A 179 -11.78 2.34 -9.03
CA PRO A 179 -12.06 2.57 -7.61
C PRO A 179 -11.67 1.39 -6.72
N LEU A 180 -11.78 0.16 -7.23
CA LEU A 180 -11.38 -1.04 -6.50
C LEU A 180 -9.86 -1.15 -6.39
N ASP A 181 -9.10 -0.72 -7.40
CA ASP A 181 -7.64 -0.62 -7.33
C ASP A 181 -7.21 0.43 -6.30
N ALA A 182 -7.91 1.58 -6.25
CA ALA A 182 -7.64 2.62 -5.24
C ALA A 182 -7.90 2.10 -3.81
N LEU A 183 -8.99 1.35 -3.63
CA LEU A 183 -9.30 0.70 -2.37
C LEU A 183 -8.24 -0.36 -1.99
N SER A 184 -7.79 -1.16 -2.95
CA SER A 184 -6.79 -2.20 -2.71
C SER A 184 -5.40 -1.61 -2.42
N ALA A 185 -5.03 -0.53 -3.10
CA ALA A 185 -3.83 0.26 -2.83
C ALA A 185 -3.84 0.85 -1.41
N THR A 186 -5.00 1.37 -0.98
CA THR A 186 -5.18 1.93 0.37
C THR A 186 -5.08 0.83 1.44
N PHE A 187 -5.75 -0.30 1.24
CA PHE A 187 -5.69 -1.45 2.14
C PHE A 187 -4.27 -2.02 2.27
N SER A 188 -3.59 -2.20 1.13
CA SER A 188 -2.20 -2.67 1.09
C SER A 188 -1.27 -1.72 1.86
N SER A 189 -1.39 -0.41 1.64
CA SER A 189 -0.58 0.60 2.32
C SER A 189 -0.79 0.59 3.84
N ALA A 190 -2.05 0.53 4.28
CA ALA A 190 -2.38 0.46 5.71
C ALA A 190 -1.84 -0.83 6.35
N THR A 191 -2.03 -1.97 5.69
CA THR A 191 -1.53 -3.27 6.15
C THR A 191 -0.01 -3.26 6.27
N LEU A 192 0.68 -2.70 5.28
CA LEU A 192 2.13 -2.55 5.27
C LEU A 192 2.59 -1.64 6.41
N HIS A 193 1.95 -0.49 6.61
CA HIS A 193 2.29 0.45 7.68
C HIS A 193 2.27 -0.24 9.05
N THR A 194 1.16 -0.91 9.39
CA THR A 194 1.03 -1.63 10.66
C THR A 194 2.07 -2.75 10.80
N ALA A 195 2.35 -3.49 9.71
CA ALA A 195 3.38 -4.52 9.71
C ALA A 195 4.77 -3.94 9.99
N LEU A 196 5.11 -2.81 9.38
CA LEU A 196 6.40 -2.17 9.56
C LEU A 196 6.55 -1.50 10.94
N GLU A 197 5.50 -0.89 11.48
CA GLU A 197 5.52 -0.39 12.87
C GLU A 197 5.79 -1.53 13.86
N SER A 198 5.18 -2.70 13.66
CA SER A 198 5.46 -3.86 14.51
C SER A 198 6.93 -4.31 14.44
N SER A 199 7.60 -4.06 13.31
CA SER A 199 9.03 -4.33 13.15
C SER A 199 9.92 -3.34 13.91
N LEU A 200 9.43 -2.13 14.20
CA LEU A 200 10.15 -1.09 14.93
C LEU A 200 10.15 -1.31 16.45
N LEU A 201 9.25 -2.15 16.98
CA LEU A 201 9.20 -2.47 18.41
C LEU A 201 10.55 -3.03 18.88
N PRO A 202 11.15 -2.52 19.99
CA PRO A 202 12.45 -3.00 20.46
C PRO A 202 12.52 -4.51 20.72
N SER A 203 11.40 -5.11 21.14
CA SER A 203 11.24 -6.55 21.40
C SER A 203 11.15 -7.41 20.13
N PHE A 204 11.04 -6.80 18.95
CA PHE A 204 10.94 -7.53 17.69
C PHE A 204 12.17 -8.41 17.44
N SER A 205 11.91 -9.68 17.15
CA SER A 205 12.90 -10.64 16.67
C SER A 205 12.50 -11.13 15.27
N SER A 206 13.49 -11.23 14.39
CA SER A 206 13.31 -11.77 13.04
C SER A 206 13.86 -13.19 12.97
N PRO A 207 13.18 -14.15 12.31
CA PRO A 207 11.95 -14.00 11.52
C PRO A 207 10.66 -14.00 12.38
N SER A 208 9.67 -13.19 11.99
CA SER A 208 8.34 -13.18 12.58
C SER A 208 7.29 -13.68 11.57
N PRO A 209 6.52 -14.74 11.88
CA PRO A 209 5.52 -15.28 10.97
C PRO A 209 4.34 -14.33 10.77
N THR A 210 3.98 -13.55 11.79
CA THR A 210 2.90 -12.55 11.71
C THR A 210 3.26 -11.42 10.77
N LEU A 211 4.48 -10.88 10.89
CA LEU A 211 4.99 -9.85 10.00
C LEU A 211 5.07 -10.37 8.55
N THR A 212 5.61 -11.58 8.37
CA THR A 212 5.72 -12.21 7.05
C THR A 212 4.34 -12.35 6.38
N THR A 213 3.34 -12.81 7.14
CA THR A 213 1.97 -12.95 6.64
C THR A 213 1.39 -11.60 6.26
N ALA A 214 1.56 -10.57 7.10
CA ALA A 214 1.07 -9.23 6.82
C ALA A 214 1.74 -8.61 5.58
N LEU A 215 3.05 -8.78 5.39
CA LEU A 215 3.76 -8.32 4.20
C LEU A 215 3.31 -9.06 2.94
N SER A 216 3.07 -10.37 3.02
CA SER A 216 2.53 -11.16 1.90
C SER A 216 1.09 -10.72 1.54
N THR A 217 0.26 -10.46 2.55
CA THR A 217 -1.09 -9.91 2.34
C THR A 217 -1.03 -8.52 1.70
N ALA A 218 -0.14 -7.64 2.15
CA ALA A 218 0.06 -6.33 1.55
C ALA A 218 0.51 -6.43 0.09
N LEU A 219 1.43 -7.34 -0.23
CA LEU A 219 1.91 -7.57 -1.59
C LEU A 219 0.80 -8.10 -2.52
N THR A 220 0.07 -9.12 -2.06
CA THR A 220 -0.93 -9.81 -2.89
C THR A 220 -2.16 -8.96 -3.17
N THR A 221 -2.51 -8.04 -2.26
CA THR A 221 -3.64 -7.12 -2.43
C THR A 221 -3.29 -5.83 -3.18
N ALA A 222 -2.00 -5.52 -3.33
CA ALA A 222 -1.56 -4.31 -4.04
C ALA A 222 -1.78 -4.42 -5.56
N PRO A 223 -2.30 -3.37 -6.21
CA PRO A 223 -2.43 -3.36 -7.67
C PRO A 223 -1.07 -3.54 -8.37
N PRO A 224 -1.01 -4.27 -9.49
CA PRO A 224 0.23 -4.46 -10.24
C PRO A 224 0.79 -3.12 -10.73
N GLY A 225 2.09 -2.89 -10.53
CA GLY A 225 2.77 -1.65 -10.95
C GLY A 225 2.52 -0.43 -10.05
N SER A 226 1.73 -0.56 -8.99
CA SER A 226 1.43 0.55 -8.06
C SER A 226 2.50 0.74 -6.99
N THR A 227 2.67 1.96 -6.49
CA THR A 227 3.60 2.30 -5.41
C THR A 227 3.45 1.43 -4.16
N PRO A 228 2.23 1.13 -3.66
CA PRO A 228 2.04 0.19 -2.55
C PRO A 228 2.64 -1.20 -2.81
N ARG A 229 2.56 -1.70 -4.05
CA ARG A 229 3.15 -2.99 -4.43
C ARG A 229 4.67 -2.97 -4.33
N LEU A 230 5.30 -1.92 -4.85
CA LEU A 230 6.75 -1.75 -4.78
C LEU A 230 7.21 -1.65 -3.33
N ARG A 231 6.53 -0.83 -2.51
CA ARG A 231 6.78 -0.78 -1.06
C ARG A 231 6.68 -2.16 -0.42
N ALA A 232 5.63 -2.94 -0.72
CA ALA A 232 5.47 -4.29 -0.15
C ALA A 232 6.58 -5.26 -0.57
N LEU A 233 6.98 -5.25 -1.85
CA LEU A 233 8.13 -6.04 -2.33
C LEU A 233 9.43 -5.65 -1.63
N THR A 234 9.67 -4.34 -1.48
CA THR A 234 10.89 -3.85 -0.82
C THR A 234 10.91 -4.27 0.65
N SER A 235 9.77 -4.22 1.35
CA SER A 235 9.64 -4.71 2.72
C SER A 235 9.94 -6.21 2.86
N LEU A 236 9.53 -7.04 1.90
CA LEU A 236 9.84 -8.47 1.87
C LEU A 236 11.34 -8.76 1.64
N SER A 237 12.06 -7.83 1.02
CA SER A 237 13.53 -7.93 0.92
C SER A 237 14.24 -7.56 2.24
N LEU A 238 13.67 -6.63 3.02
CA LEU A 238 14.16 -6.26 4.35
C LEU A 238 13.89 -7.36 5.37
N PHE A 239 12.67 -7.90 5.37
CA PHE A 239 12.18 -8.88 6.33
C PHE A 239 11.80 -10.20 5.61
N PRO A 240 12.78 -10.98 5.13
CA PRO A 240 12.51 -12.18 4.37
C PRO A 240 11.96 -13.30 5.25
N SER A 241 11.03 -14.10 4.72
CA SER A 241 10.49 -15.28 5.40
C SER A 241 11.58 -16.32 5.67
N THR A 242 12.49 -16.48 4.70
CA THR A 242 13.67 -17.34 4.77
C THR A 242 14.90 -16.57 4.33
N PRO A 243 16.10 -16.82 4.89
CA PRO A 243 17.31 -16.09 4.50
C PRO A 243 17.62 -16.20 3.00
N ALA A 244 17.29 -17.34 2.37
CA ALA A 244 17.46 -17.56 0.93
C ALA A 244 16.52 -16.70 0.06
N SER A 245 15.32 -16.36 0.55
CA SER A 245 14.36 -15.54 -0.21
C SER A 245 14.75 -14.07 -0.34
N ARG A 246 15.68 -13.57 0.50
CA ARG A 246 16.12 -12.16 0.48
C ARG A 246 16.60 -11.70 -0.90
N ALA A 247 17.54 -12.45 -1.48
CA ALA A 247 18.15 -12.08 -2.76
C ALA A 247 17.13 -12.09 -3.90
N SER A 248 16.21 -13.05 -3.90
CA SER A 248 15.11 -13.14 -4.87
C SER A 248 14.15 -11.96 -4.75
N ASN A 249 13.72 -11.65 -3.52
CA ASN A 249 12.82 -10.53 -3.26
C ASN A 249 13.46 -9.18 -3.61
N LEU A 250 14.75 -9.01 -3.30
CA LEU A 250 15.52 -7.82 -3.67
C LEU A 250 15.65 -7.67 -5.19
N ALA A 251 15.97 -8.75 -5.90
CA ALA A 251 16.05 -8.73 -7.36
C ALA A 251 14.70 -8.37 -7.99
N ALA A 252 13.59 -8.91 -7.49
CA ALA A 252 12.25 -8.58 -7.96
C ALA A 252 11.88 -7.11 -7.68
N ALA A 253 12.21 -6.59 -6.49
CA ALA A 253 11.97 -5.20 -6.13
C ALA A 253 12.79 -4.22 -6.99
N LEU A 254 14.06 -4.53 -7.26
CA LEU A 254 14.91 -3.73 -8.16
C LEU A 254 14.41 -3.77 -9.60
N ALA A 255 13.95 -4.92 -10.09
CA ALA A 255 13.37 -5.05 -11.42
C ALA A 255 12.08 -4.22 -11.57
N GLU A 256 11.19 -4.25 -10.57
CA GLU A 256 9.97 -3.44 -10.59
C GLU A 256 10.27 -1.95 -10.46
N ALA A 257 11.26 -1.55 -9.66
CA ALA A 257 11.71 -0.15 -9.59
C ALA A 257 12.30 0.31 -10.94
N ALA A 258 13.15 -0.50 -11.57
CA ALA A 258 13.75 -0.17 -12.87
C ALA A 258 12.72 -0.08 -13.99
N ALA A 259 11.63 -0.84 -13.93
CA ALA A 259 10.55 -0.79 -14.92
C ALA A 259 9.72 0.51 -14.86
N ARG A 260 9.84 1.30 -13.78
CA ARG A 260 9.15 2.59 -13.62
C ARG A 260 9.98 3.77 -14.11
N ASP A 261 11.28 3.59 -14.26
CA ASP A 261 12.10 4.61 -14.88
C ASP A 261 11.79 4.64 -16.38
N PRO A 262 11.43 5.81 -16.95
CA PRO A 262 11.39 5.94 -18.39
C PRO A 262 12.79 5.65 -18.93
N VAL A 263 12.87 4.77 -19.94
CA VAL A 263 14.10 4.63 -20.73
C VAL A 263 14.40 6.03 -21.27
N PRO A 264 15.57 6.63 -20.98
CA PRO A 264 15.90 7.91 -21.57
C PRO A 264 15.87 7.75 -23.09
N GLU A 265 15.18 8.65 -23.79
CA GLU A 265 15.43 8.86 -25.21
C GLU A 265 16.91 9.23 -25.34
N LEU A 266 17.74 8.26 -25.75
CA LEU A 266 19.18 8.44 -25.79
C LEU A 266 19.53 9.42 -26.92
N ASP A 267 20.02 10.59 -26.53
CA ASP A 267 20.89 11.39 -27.39
C ASP A 267 22.30 10.74 -27.33
N PRO A 268 22.84 10.18 -28.43
CA PRO A 268 23.99 9.28 -28.42
C PRO A 268 25.34 9.95 -28.08
N ALA A 269 25.36 11.24 -27.77
CA ALA A 269 26.59 12.01 -27.57
C ALA A 269 27.13 12.04 -26.13
N ILE A 270 26.37 11.58 -25.12
CA ILE A 270 26.75 11.74 -23.70
C ILE A 270 26.62 10.38 -22.98
N VAL A 271 27.50 9.43 -23.28
CA VAL A 271 27.63 8.21 -22.46
C VAL A 271 29.06 8.05 -21.99
N ALA A 272 29.36 8.64 -20.83
CA ALA A 272 30.49 8.22 -20.02
C ALA A 272 30.08 7.00 -19.18
N PRO A 273 30.85 5.91 -19.14
CA PRO A 273 30.48 4.64 -18.50
C PRO A 273 30.47 4.67 -16.95
N LYS A 274 30.64 5.83 -16.32
CA LYS A 274 30.69 5.98 -14.85
C LYS A 274 29.33 6.30 -14.21
N THR A 275 28.33 6.67 -15.01
CA THR A 275 26.98 7.06 -14.51
C THR A 275 25.97 5.91 -14.49
N LEU A 276 26.31 4.73 -15.01
CA LEU A 276 25.41 3.56 -15.00
C LEU A 276 25.40 2.77 -13.68
N LEU A 277 26.38 2.98 -12.79
CA LEU A 277 26.51 2.26 -11.53
C LEU A 277 26.10 3.09 -10.29
N LEU A 278 25.69 4.35 -10.49
CA LEU A 278 25.29 5.30 -9.45
C LEU A 278 24.03 6.08 -9.86
N ARG A 279 23.05 5.42 -10.49
CA ARG A 279 21.73 6.03 -10.65
C ARG A 279 21.02 6.02 -9.30
N THR A 280 21.10 7.14 -8.58
CA THR A 280 20.41 7.39 -7.30
C THR A 280 19.14 8.24 -7.46
N SER A 281 18.75 8.63 -8.68
CA SER A 281 17.47 9.32 -8.93
C SER A 281 16.65 8.57 -9.96
N THR A 282 15.93 7.57 -9.49
CA THR A 282 14.75 7.00 -10.12
C THR A 282 13.62 8.02 -10.00
N GLY A 283 13.39 8.83 -11.04
CA GLY A 283 12.52 10.01 -10.95
C GLY A 283 11.06 9.70 -10.56
N ASP A 284 10.60 8.48 -10.86
CA ASP A 284 9.24 7.99 -10.54
C ASP A 284 9.20 7.03 -9.33
N VAL A 285 10.35 6.70 -8.72
CA VAL A 285 10.39 5.84 -7.52
C VAL A 285 10.47 6.71 -6.27
N PRO A 286 9.56 6.50 -5.30
CA PRO A 286 9.56 7.25 -4.05
C PRO A 286 10.89 7.16 -3.28
N ALA A 287 11.29 8.27 -2.64
CA ALA A 287 12.55 8.37 -1.90
C ALA A 287 12.66 7.35 -0.75
N ASP A 288 11.54 7.02 -0.10
CA ASP A 288 11.47 5.99 0.94
C ASP A 288 11.77 4.59 0.41
N VAL A 289 11.29 4.27 -0.79
CA VAL A 289 11.61 3.02 -1.48
C VAL A 289 13.10 2.95 -1.81
N ASN A 290 13.69 4.03 -2.36
CA ASN A 290 15.12 4.07 -2.67
C ASN A 290 15.98 3.83 -1.42
N LEU A 291 15.64 4.49 -0.31
CA LEU A 291 16.32 4.26 0.97
C LEU A 291 16.16 2.82 1.46
N ALA A 292 14.96 2.25 1.39
CA ALA A 292 14.70 0.88 1.79
C ALA A 292 15.45 -0.15 0.93
N LEU A 293 15.54 0.06 -0.39
CA LEU A 293 16.34 -0.77 -1.30
C LEU A 293 17.83 -0.68 -0.98
N ALA A 294 18.34 0.50 -0.64
CA ALA A 294 19.71 0.67 -0.18
C ALA A 294 19.97 -0.09 1.12
N CYS A 295 19.06 0.00 2.09
CA CYS A 295 19.10 -0.78 3.34
C CYS A 295 19.08 -2.29 3.07
N ALA A 296 18.19 -2.79 2.21
CA ALA A 296 18.11 -4.20 1.86
C ALA A 296 19.39 -4.71 1.17
N SER A 297 19.94 -3.91 0.26
CA SER A 297 21.21 -4.19 -0.43
C SER A 297 22.39 -4.23 0.55
N ALA A 298 22.41 -3.31 1.53
CA ALA A 298 23.42 -3.29 2.58
C ALA A 298 23.30 -4.52 3.48
N LEU A 299 22.08 -4.92 3.88
CA LEU A 299 21.85 -6.14 4.67
C LEU A 299 22.31 -7.40 3.95
N GLN A 300 22.07 -7.50 2.63
CA GLN A 300 22.57 -8.61 1.82
C GLN A 300 24.11 -8.64 1.81
N ARG A 301 24.76 -7.51 1.51
CA ARG A 301 26.22 -7.41 1.41
C ARG A 301 26.93 -7.52 2.75
N LEU A 302 26.29 -7.14 3.86
CA LEU A 302 26.81 -7.43 5.19
C LEU A 302 26.90 -8.95 5.42
N GLY A 303 26.00 -9.74 4.83
CA GLY A 303 25.96 -11.21 4.94
C GLY A 303 27.17 -11.91 4.32
N GLU A 304 27.85 -11.26 3.38
CA GLU A 304 29.01 -11.81 2.68
C GLU A 304 30.31 -11.16 3.20
N PRO A 305 31.34 -11.95 3.54
CA PRO A 305 32.57 -11.42 4.14
C PRO A 305 33.33 -10.49 3.18
N ILE A 306 33.29 -10.78 1.88
CA ILE A 306 34.01 -10.05 0.83
C ILE A 306 33.45 -8.62 0.66
N THR A 307 32.13 -8.45 0.77
CA THR A 307 31.47 -7.15 0.55
C THR A 307 31.20 -6.39 1.84
N LYS A 308 31.58 -6.93 3.01
CA LYS A 308 31.27 -6.35 4.33
C LYS A 308 31.81 -4.93 4.49
N LEU A 309 33.06 -4.67 4.12
CA LEU A 309 33.65 -3.32 4.22
C LEU A 309 32.91 -2.31 3.33
N ARG A 310 32.56 -2.70 2.10
CA ARG A 310 31.79 -1.84 1.19
C ARG A 310 30.39 -1.56 1.73
N ALA A 311 29.77 -2.56 2.35
CA ALA A 311 28.46 -2.38 3.00
C ALA A 311 28.53 -1.34 4.13
N LEU A 312 29.58 -1.34 4.95
CA LEU A 312 29.74 -0.36 6.03
C LEU A 312 29.85 1.08 5.51
N VAL A 313 30.62 1.30 4.44
CA VAL A 313 30.74 2.62 3.80
C VAL A 313 29.40 3.08 3.21
N ASP A 314 28.68 2.18 2.55
CA ASP A 314 27.37 2.54 1.98
C ASP A 314 26.32 2.81 3.07
N ILE A 315 26.44 2.19 4.24
CA ILE A 315 25.56 2.45 5.40
C ILE A 315 25.79 3.85 5.98
N GLU A 316 27.04 4.31 6.05
CA GLU A 316 27.37 5.67 6.47
C GLU A 316 26.75 6.72 5.53
N GLY A 317 26.64 6.41 4.24
CA GLY A 317 26.04 7.28 3.23
C GLY A 317 24.52 7.18 3.07
N LEU A 318 23.81 6.44 3.92
CA LEU A 318 22.35 6.33 3.82
C LEU A 318 21.68 7.67 4.08
N ALA A 319 20.68 7.99 3.27
CA ALA A 319 19.85 9.16 3.47
C ALA A 319 19.07 9.07 4.79
N LYS A 320 18.73 10.24 5.35
CA LYS A 320 17.90 10.32 6.55
C LYS A 320 16.50 9.74 6.25
N PRO A 321 15.98 8.84 7.09
CA PRO A 321 14.64 8.29 6.89
C PRO A 321 13.55 9.32 7.23
N GLU A 322 12.49 9.36 6.44
CA GLU A 322 11.34 10.27 6.60
C GLU A 322 9.97 9.54 6.55
N SER A 323 9.96 8.21 6.43
CA SER A 323 8.73 7.41 6.44
C SER A 323 8.92 6.12 7.23
N VAL A 324 7.80 5.46 7.58
CA VAL A 324 7.79 4.18 8.30
C VAL A 324 8.63 3.10 7.59
N LEU A 325 8.61 3.06 6.25
CA LEU A 325 9.44 2.16 5.45
C LEU A 325 10.94 2.46 5.59
N GLY A 326 11.31 3.74 5.51
CA GLY A 326 12.69 4.18 5.75
C GLY A 326 13.15 3.85 7.17
N PHE A 327 12.33 4.13 8.18
CA PHE A 327 12.64 3.80 9.57
C PHE A 327 12.84 2.31 9.79
N ALA A 328 11.93 1.48 9.28
CA ALA A 328 12.03 0.02 9.40
C ALA A 328 13.30 -0.52 8.73
N GLY A 329 13.64 -0.02 7.53
CA GLY A 329 14.87 -0.38 6.83
C GLY A 329 16.14 -0.01 7.60
N CYS A 330 16.26 1.26 8.01
CA CYS A 330 17.41 1.74 8.78
C CYS A 330 17.55 1.00 10.12
N TYR A 331 16.43 0.73 10.81
CA TYR A 331 16.45 0.04 12.08
C TYR A 331 16.82 -1.45 11.94
N ALA A 332 16.41 -2.10 10.85
CA ALA A 332 16.86 -3.45 10.52
C ALA A 332 18.38 -3.52 10.29
N VAL A 333 18.94 -2.56 9.56
CA VAL A 333 20.41 -2.43 9.38
C VAL A 333 21.10 -2.21 10.72
N LEU A 334 20.58 -1.31 11.56
CA LEU A 334 21.14 -1.02 12.88
C LEU A 334 21.22 -2.29 13.74
N ARG A 335 20.14 -3.08 13.77
CA ARG A 335 20.11 -4.37 14.49
C ARG A 335 21.10 -5.38 13.95
N ALA A 336 21.21 -5.50 12.63
CA ALA A 336 22.15 -6.41 11.99
C ALA A 336 23.62 -6.07 12.31
N LEU A 337 23.95 -4.77 12.38
CA LEU A 337 25.27 -4.30 12.78
C LEU A 337 25.56 -4.59 14.25
N ARG A 338 24.60 -4.33 15.16
CA ARG A 338 24.75 -4.62 16.60
C ARG A 338 24.96 -6.11 16.89
N GLY A 339 24.23 -6.99 16.20
CA GLY A 339 24.32 -8.44 16.42
C GLY A 339 25.63 -9.08 15.95
N ARG A 340 26.47 -8.37 15.18
CA ARG A 340 27.67 -8.94 14.52
C ARG A 340 29.00 -8.50 15.12
N GLY A 341 28.98 -7.91 16.32
CA GLY A 341 30.18 -7.50 17.04
C GLY A 341 30.84 -6.27 16.41
N GLY A 342 30.66 -5.10 17.04
CA GLY A 342 31.23 -3.83 16.61
C GLY A 342 32.72 -3.67 16.91
N GLU A 343 33.54 -4.66 16.56
CA GLU A 343 35.00 -4.64 16.87
C GLU A 343 35.80 -3.79 15.87
N SER A 344 35.19 -3.34 14.77
CA SER A 344 35.85 -2.48 13.78
C SER A 344 35.44 -1.01 13.96
N VAL A 345 36.41 -0.11 13.99
CA VAL A 345 36.21 1.36 14.04
C VAL A 345 35.25 1.83 12.94
N VAL A 346 35.34 1.26 11.73
CA VAL A 346 34.45 1.58 10.61
C VAL A 346 33.01 1.18 10.90
N ALA A 347 32.80 0.04 11.59
CA ALA A 347 31.46 -0.40 11.99
C ALA A 347 30.89 0.47 13.10
N SER A 348 31.72 0.96 14.04
CA SER A 348 31.31 1.89 15.09
C SER A 348 30.85 3.23 14.50
N LYS A 349 31.60 3.81 13.57
CA LYS A 349 31.23 5.05 12.88
C LYS A 349 29.92 4.92 12.08
N ALA A 350 29.77 3.82 11.34
CA ALA A 350 28.54 3.54 10.60
C ALA A 350 27.33 3.35 11.54
N LEU A 351 27.52 2.66 12.69
CA LEU A 351 26.50 2.50 13.73
C LEU A 351 26.08 3.85 14.33
N GLU A 352 27.03 4.71 14.68
CA GLU A 352 26.76 6.03 15.24
C GLU A 352 25.99 6.92 14.27
N THR A 353 26.45 6.99 13.01
CA THR A 353 25.83 7.80 11.95
C THR A 353 24.40 7.35 11.67
N LEU A 354 24.18 6.03 11.56
CA LEU A 354 22.86 5.45 11.33
C LEU A 354 21.92 5.67 12.52
N ALA A 355 22.40 5.46 13.75
CA ALA A 355 21.61 5.68 14.96
C ALA A 355 21.24 7.16 15.12
N GLY A 356 22.17 8.07 14.83
CA GLY A 356 21.93 9.51 14.83
C GLY A 356 20.86 9.91 13.81
N SER A 357 21.00 9.45 12.58
CA SER A 357 20.06 9.74 11.48
C SER A 357 18.67 9.18 11.76
N LEU A 358 18.58 7.94 12.24
CA LEU A 358 17.31 7.30 12.59
C LEU A 358 16.62 8.04 13.75
N ARG A 359 17.37 8.42 14.80
CA ARG A 359 16.84 9.18 15.94
C ARG A 359 16.23 10.51 15.51
N VAL A 360 16.94 11.27 14.67
CA VAL A 360 16.49 12.57 14.18
C VAL A 360 15.34 12.42 13.19
N GLY A 361 15.34 11.37 12.36
CA GLY A 361 14.25 11.06 11.44
C GLY A 361 12.95 10.74 12.17
N ILE A 362 12.98 9.73 13.04
CA ILE A 362 11.77 9.25 13.74
C ILE A 362 11.27 10.24 14.81
N GLY A 363 12.15 11.10 15.33
CA GLY A 363 11.76 12.20 16.22
C GLY A 363 11.21 13.42 15.49
N GLY A 364 11.32 13.47 14.15
CA GLY A 364 10.85 14.57 13.32
C GLY A 364 9.44 14.35 12.75
N PRO A 365 9.03 15.17 11.76
CA PRO A 365 7.68 15.12 11.19
C PRO A 365 7.35 13.78 10.54
N GLY A 366 8.33 13.12 9.89
CA GLY A 366 8.13 11.80 9.30
C GLY A 366 7.76 10.71 10.30
N GLY A 367 8.11 10.89 11.58
CA GLY A 367 7.77 9.96 12.65
C GLY A 367 6.44 10.25 13.36
N GLU A 368 5.67 11.24 12.92
CA GLU A 368 4.33 11.51 13.46
C GLU A 368 3.31 10.42 13.10
N GLU A 369 3.52 9.75 11.96
CA GLU A 369 2.71 8.60 11.53
C GLU A 369 2.97 7.36 12.40
N VAL A 370 4.09 7.32 13.13
CA VAL A 370 4.47 6.20 14.00
C VAL A 370 3.87 6.38 15.39
N GLU A 371 3.31 5.30 15.94
CA GLU A 371 2.80 5.31 17.32
C GLU A 371 3.85 5.85 18.32
N LYS A 372 3.41 6.76 19.21
CA LYS A 372 4.29 7.46 20.16
C LYS A 372 5.18 6.50 20.98
N GLY A 373 4.62 5.40 21.50
CA GLY A 373 5.38 4.43 22.29
C GLY A 373 6.46 3.70 21.48
N VAL A 374 6.16 3.36 20.22
CA VAL A 374 7.12 2.75 19.30
C VAL A 374 8.28 3.71 19.01
N ARG A 375 7.95 4.98 18.72
CA ARG A 375 8.94 6.04 18.48
C ARG A 375 9.86 6.25 19.68
N GLU A 376 9.32 6.35 20.89
CA GLU A 376 10.13 6.49 22.12
C GLU A 376 11.06 5.31 22.33
N GLY A 377 10.58 4.08 22.07
CA GLY A 377 11.38 2.86 22.13
C GLY A 377 12.57 2.88 21.15
N VAL A 378 12.34 3.23 19.89
CA VAL A 378 13.39 3.33 18.87
C VAL A 378 14.40 4.42 19.22
N VAL A 379 13.94 5.59 19.66
CA VAL A 379 14.81 6.70 20.11
C VAL A 379 15.69 6.26 21.28
N GLY A 380 15.12 5.56 22.27
CA GLY A 380 15.87 5.00 23.40
C GLY A 380 16.99 4.05 22.95
N VAL A 381 16.70 3.16 22.00
CA VAL A 381 17.73 2.28 21.42
C VAL A 381 18.82 3.08 20.72
N CYS A 382 18.46 4.08 19.91
CA CYS A 382 19.44 4.89 19.19
C CYS A 382 20.37 5.66 20.15
N VAL A 383 19.83 6.26 21.22
CA VAL A 383 20.63 6.95 22.24
C VAL A 383 21.59 5.99 22.92
N GLY A 384 21.14 4.77 23.25
CA GLY A 384 22.01 3.74 23.82
C GLY A 384 23.16 3.34 22.90
N VAL A 385 22.90 3.21 21.60
CA VAL A 385 23.93 2.88 20.60
C VAL A 385 24.97 4.00 20.47
N VAL A 386 24.54 5.25 20.34
CA VAL A 386 25.45 6.39 20.21
C VAL A 386 26.34 6.50 21.44
N ARG A 387 25.78 6.37 22.65
CA ARG A 387 26.58 6.35 23.90
C ARG A 387 27.62 5.24 23.91
N ALA A 388 27.24 4.03 23.51
CA ALA A 388 28.17 2.89 23.47
C ALA A 388 29.30 3.11 22.45
N CYS A 389 29.03 3.72 21.30
CA CYS A 389 30.05 4.00 20.29
C CYS A 389 31.05 5.06 20.77
N VAL A 390 30.59 6.11 21.46
CA VAL A 390 31.47 7.16 22.03
C VAL A 390 32.37 6.59 23.11
N VAL A 391 31.86 5.72 23.99
CA VAL A 391 32.65 5.10 25.07
C VAL A 391 33.68 4.09 24.53
N VAL A 392 33.41 3.41 23.41
CA VAL A 392 34.34 2.45 22.79
C VAL A 392 35.35 3.13 21.85
N GLY A 393 35.01 4.27 21.26
CA GLY A 393 35.91 5.07 20.42
C GLY A 393 36.83 6.03 21.19
N GLY A 394 36.53 6.31 22.46
CA GLY A 394 37.29 7.19 23.34
C GLY A 394 38.11 6.43 24.37
N GLY A 395 39.18 5.77 23.92
CA GLY A 395 40.24 5.24 24.77
C GLY A 395 41.28 6.29 25.18
N GLU A 396 40.86 7.55 25.32
CA GLU A 396 41.61 8.58 26.04
C GLU A 396 40.59 9.34 26.88
N GLU A 397 40.76 9.29 28.20
CA GLU A 397 40.26 10.33 29.08
C GLU A 397 40.82 11.65 28.55
N VAL A 398 40.03 12.35 27.73
CA VAL A 398 40.22 13.78 27.56
C VAL A 398 39.77 14.35 28.90
N ASP A 399 40.75 14.48 29.79
CA ASP A 399 40.77 15.38 30.93
C ASP A 399 40.18 16.70 30.46
N ALA A 400 38.88 16.87 30.68
CA ALA A 400 38.19 18.13 30.50
C ALA A 400 38.70 19.00 31.65
N GLY A 401 39.87 19.61 31.42
CA GLY A 401 40.59 20.48 32.32
C GLY A 401 39.71 21.63 32.80
N TYR A 402 38.88 21.35 33.79
CA TYR A 402 38.35 22.32 34.72
C TYR A 402 39.34 22.37 35.87
N GLY A 403 40.41 23.12 35.63
CA GLY A 403 41.30 23.58 36.69
C GLY A 403 40.47 24.32 37.73
N SER A 404 40.58 23.84 38.97
CA SER A 404 40.12 24.48 40.19
C SER A 404 40.43 25.99 40.16
N MET A 405 39.40 26.83 40.11
CA MET A 405 39.52 28.20 40.58
C MET A 405 38.95 28.25 41.99
N SER A 406 39.85 28.02 42.94
CA SER A 406 39.74 28.46 44.31
C SER A 406 40.86 29.46 44.53
N ASP A 407 40.49 30.74 44.62
CA ASP A 407 41.07 31.74 45.51
C ASP A 407 39.94 32.67 45.97
#